data_AF-A0A415MDU8-F1
#
_entry.id   AF-A0A415MDU8-F1
#
_cell.length_a   1.000
_cell.length_b   1.000
_cell.length_c   1.000
_cell.angle_alpha   90.00
_cell.angle_beta   90.00
_cell.angle_gamma   90.00
#
_symmetry.space_group_name_H-M   'P 1'
#
loop_
_entity.id
_entity.type
_entity.pdbx_description
1 polymer ?
#
loop_
_entity_poly.entity_id
_entity_poly.type
_entity_poly.pdbx_seq_one_letter_code
_entity_poly.pdbx_strand_id
1 'polypeptide(L)'
;MCPVNKDTNDFNRKLNGTLEDIDCYISCQYGNKVFYYGHNTLQTYIPSLIRGHNIIKIIQQYDPSLIFDIEETDSEILFKFKYVNSDKVIPLLKPRTSGSQISPFSSKNLPKSNFKIPDDKLTQYKEIVSKIPPEKLLTLSRMTHSYLQTLVTKKNNWENIKADMRLKCVKGKEYIYMIGKWDEYLKYLKNEIKEM
;
A
#
# COMPACT_ATOMS: atom_id res chain seq x y z
N MET A 1 -1.74 -5.89 -7.05
CA MET A 1 -1.69 -4.52 -6.50
C MET A 1 -2.97 -3.79 -6.91
N CYS A 2 -3.31 -2.70 -6.22
CA CYS A 2 -4.43 -1.82 -6.54
C CYS A 2 -3.92 -0.37 -6.60
N PRO A 3 -4.43 0.48 -7.52
CA PRO A 3 -4.16 1.91 -7.49
C PRO A 3 -4.56 2.54 -6.16
N VAL A 4 -3.80 3.57 -5.78
CA VAL A 4 -4.04 4.35 -4.58
C VAL A 4 -4.48 5.74 -5.02
N ASN A 5 -5.52 6.25 -4.38
CA ASN A 5 -5.95 7.63 -4.55
C ASN A 5 -4.94 8.56 -3.89
N LYS A 6 -4.35 9.48 -4.66
CA LYS A 6 -3.30 10.38 -4.16
C LYS A 6 -3.83 11.46 -3.22
N ASP A 7 -5.11 11.78 -3.30
CA ASP A 7 -5.75 12.80 -2.46
C ASP A 7 -6.03 12.26 -1.06
N THR A 8 -6.27 10.95 -0.92
CA THR A 8 -6.60 10.32 0.36
C THR A 8 -5.51 9.37 0.89
N ASN A 9 -4.54 9.00 0.05
CA ASN A 9 -3.56 7.95 0.31
C ASN A 9 -4.19 6.61 0.74
N ASP A 10 -5.38 6.32 0.21
CA ASP A 10 -6.15 5.09 0.45
C ASP A 10 -6.57 4.44 -0.89
N PHE A 11 -7.07 3.21 -0.82
CA PHE A 11 -7.64 2.53 -1.99
C PHE A 11 -8.97 3.16 -2.41
N ASN A 12 -9.22 3.15 -3.72
CA ASN A 12 -10.50 3.59 -4.28
C ASN A 12 -11.65 2.71 -3.78
N ARG A 13 -12.82 3.33 -3.68
CA ARG A 13 -14.07 2.67 -3.26
C ARG A 13 -15.17 2.95 -4.27
N LYS A 14 -16.05 1.96 -4.41
CA LYS A 14 -17.31 2.05 -5.13
C LYS A 14 -18.28 2.96 -4.37
N LEU A 15 -19.35 3.38 -5.05
CA LEU A 15 -20.41 4.22 -4.46
C LEU A 15 -21.08 3.60 -3.22
N ASN A 16 -21.08 2.27 -3.13
CA ASN A 16 -21.60 1.52 -1.98
C ASN A 16 -20.57 1.36 -0.83
N GLY A 17 -19.38 1.95 -0.96
CA GLY A 17 -18.32 1.94 0.05
C GLY A 17 -17.40 0.72 0.04
N THR A 18 -17.62 -0.28 -0.83
CA THR A 18 -16.69 -1.42 -0.98
C THR A 18 -15.47 -1.04 -1.81
N LEU A 19 -14.41 -1.84 -1.73
CA LEU A 19 -13.15 -1.57 -2.47
C LEU A 19 -13.35 -1.74 -3.98
N GLU A 20 -12.70 -0.88 -4.77
CA GLU A 20 -12.70 -0.98 -6.22
C GLU A 20 -11.77 -2.11 -6.69
N ASP A 21 -12.35 -3.18 -7.20
CA ASP A 21 -11.65 -4.40 -7.61
C ASP A 21 -11.36 -4.46 -9.11
N ILE A 22 -12.02 -3.62 -9.91
CA ILE A 22 -11.81 -3.55 -11.37
C ILE A 22 -10.39 -3.07 -11.69
N ASP A 23 -9.82 -2.22 -10.84
CA ASP A 23 -8.52 -1.58 -11.07
C ASP A 23 -7.31 -2.42 -10.62
N CYS A 24 -7.53 -3.65 -10.15
CA CYS A 24 -6.43 -4.50 -9.70
C CYS A 24 -5.49 -4.90 -10.86
N TYR A 25 -4.20 -4.98 -10.55
CA TYR A 25 -3.17 -5.29 -11.54
C TYR A 25 -2.02 -6.13 -10.98
N ILE A 26 -1.39 -6.90 -11.86
CA ILE A 26 -0.13 -7.58 -11.59
C ILE A 26 0.97 -6.52 -11.71
N SER A 27 1.64 -6.26 -10.59
CA SER A 27 2.78 -5.34 -10.57
C SER A 27 4.03 -6.07 -11.05
N CYS A 28 4.69 -5.47 -12.04
CA CYS A 28 5.90 -6.00 -12.63
C CYS A 28 7.09 -5.05 -12.37
N GLN A 29 8.30 -5.47 -12.73
CA GLN A 29 9.49 -4.62 -12.59
C GLN A 29 9.39 -3.36 -13.47
N TYR A 30 10.17 -2.33 -13.12
CA TYR A 30 10.28 -1.09 -13.89
C TYR A 30 8.98 -0.31 -14.13
N GLY A 31 7.96 -0.53 -13.29
CA GLY A 31 6.66 0.14 -13.42
C GLY A 31 5.72 -0.51 -14.43
N ASN A 32 6.11 -1.63 -15.04
CA ASN A 32 5.26 -2.44 -15.90
C ASN A 32 4.04 -2.96 -15.11
N LYS A 33 2.89 -3.07 -15.77
CA LYS A 33 1.64 -3.56 -15.15
C LYS A 33 0.86 -4.43 -16.12
N VAL A 34 0.12 -5.40 -15.59
CA VAL A 34 -0.85 -6.20 -16.35
C VAL A 34 -2.21 -6.08 -15.68
N PHE A 35 -3.21 -5.66 -16.45
CA PHE A 35 -4.58 -5.42 -15.98
C PHE A 35 -5.54 -6.37 -16.68
N TYR A 36 -6.67 -6.64 -16.04
CA TYR A 36 -7.78 -7.30 -16.70
C TYR A 36 -8.51 -6.29 -17.60
N TYR A 37 -8.60 -6.57 -18.90
CA TYR A 37 -9.30 -5.71 -19.86
C TYR A 37 -10.77 -6.14 -20.03
N GLY A 38 -11.04 -7.44 -19.99
CA GLY A 38 -12.36 -8.01 -20.26
C GLY A 38 -12.30 -9.22 -21.19
N HIS A 39 -13.33 -10.07 -21.18
CA HIS A 39 -13.48 -11.20 -22.10
C HIS A 39 -12.20 -12.07 -22.23
N ASN A 40 -11.65 -12.51 -21.10
CA ASN A 40 -10.39 -13.28 -21.02
C ASN A 40 -9.20 -12.60 -21.72
N THR A 41 -9.19 -11.27 -21.74
CA THR A 41 -8.11 -10.44 -22.31
C THR A 41 -7.43 -9.66 -21.19
N LEU A 42 -6.11 -9.64 -21.24
CA LEU A 42 -5.26 -8.85 -20.37
C LEU A 42 -4.61 -7.74 -21.19
N GLN A 43 -4.40 -6.58 -20.57
CA GLN A 43 -3.70 -5.45 -21.16
C GLN A 43 -2.42 -5.18 -20.37
N THR A 44 -1.32 -5.04 -21.10
CA THR A 44 -0.03 -4.68 -20.55
C THR A 44 0.18 -3.18 -20.67
N TYR A 45 0.77 -2.59 -19.64
CA TYR A 45 1.28 -1.22 -19.63
C TYR A 45 2.78 -1.22 -19.41
N ILE A 46 3.53 -0.56 -20.29
CA ILE A 46 4.98 -0.43 -20.22
C ILE A 46 5.35 1.05 -20.31
N PRO A 47 5.79 1.69 -19.21
CA PRO A 47 6.19 3.10 -19.20
C PRO A 47 7.62 3.28 -19.75
N SER A 48 7.89 2.76 -20.96
CA SER A 48 9.16 2.91 -21.68
C SER A 48 9.07 2.31 -23.09
N LEU A 49 9.32 3.13 -24.12
CA LEU A 49 9.37 2.69 -25.51
C LEU A 49 10.44 1.62 -25.75
N ILE A 50 11.69 1.90 -25.37
CA ILE A 50 12.83 0.99 -25.54
C ILE A 50 12.53 -0.40 -24.94
N ARG A 51 11.97 -0.43 -23.72
CA ARG A 51 11.63 -1.69 -23.07
C ARG A 51 10.47 -2.39 -23.77
N GLY A 52 9.43 -1.64 -24.13
CA GLY A 52 8.25 -2.20 -24.80
C GLY A 52 8.60 -2.83 -26.14
N HIS A 53 9.38 -2.14 -26.98
CA HIS A 53 9.86 -2.69 -28.25
C HIS A 53 10.69 -3.97 -28.07
N ASN A 54 11.59 -4.00 -27.08
CA ASN A 54 12.39 -5.20 -26.83
C ASN A 54 11.52 -6.41 -26.44
N ILE A 55 10.50 -6.20 -25.60
CA ILE A 55 9.56 -7.26 -25.20
C ILE A 55 8.70 -7.70 -26.38
N ILE A 56 8.14 -6.74 -27.14
CA ILE A 56 7.34 -7.03 -28.34
C ILE A 56 8.16 -7.81 -29.36
N LYS A 57 9.42 -7.42 -29.59
CA LYS A 57 10.33 -8.12 -30.50
C LYS A 57 10.55 -9.58 -30.08
N ILE A 58 10.78 -9.82 -28.78
CA ILE A 58 10.92 -11.19 -28.25
C ILE A 58 9.64 -12.00 -28.50
N ILE A 59 8.47 -11.41 -28.23
CA ILE A 59 7.19 -12.08 -28.42
C ILE A 59 6.97 -12.40 -29.91
N GLN A 60 7.19 -11.43 -30.80
CA GLN A 60 7.00 -11.61 -32.24
C GLN A 60 7.97 -12.64 -32.85
N GLN A 61 9.20 -12.74 -32.33
CA GLN A 61 10.14 -13.77 -32.75
C GLN A 61 9.70 -15.18 -32.32
N TYR A 62 9.00 -15.29 -31.19
CA TYR A 62 8.51 -16.57 -30.67
C TYR A 62 7.18 -16.96 -31.34
N ASP A 63 6.18 -16.09 -31.27
CA ASP A 63 4.85 -16.27 -31.86
C ASP A 63 4.13 -14.90 -31.90
N PRO A 64 4.01 -14.27 -33.09
CA PRO A 64 3.33 -12.99 -33.24
C PRO A 64 1.87 -12.98 -32.80
N SER A 65 1.19 -14.13 -32.80
CA SER A 65 -0.23 -14.24 -32.46
C SER A 65 -0.52 -14.10 -30.96
N LEU A 66 0.53 -14.11 -30.12
CA LEU A 66 0.37 -14.02 -28.67
C LEU A 66 -0.14 -12.66 -28.21
N ILE A 67 0.16 -11.59 -28.94
CA ILE A 67 -0.24 -10.21 -28.61
C ILE A 67 -1.00 -9.58 -29.78
N PHE A 68 -1.84 -8.61 -29.46
CA PHE A 68 -2.61 -7.84 -30.43
C PHE A 68 -2.90 -6.44 -29.87
N ASP A 69 -3.43 -5.55 -30.71
CA ASP A 69 -3.86 -4.21 -30.31
C ASP A 69 -2.76 -3.43 -29.58
N ILE A 70 -1.66 -3.22 -30.30
CA ILE A 70 -0.48 -2.52 -29.81
C ILE A 70 -0.72 -1.02 -30.01
N GLU A 71 -0.72 -0.28 -28.91
CA GLU A 71 -0.81 1.18 -28.90
C GLU A 71 0.51 1.74 -28.37
N GLU A 72 1.04 2.73 -29.07
CA GLU A 72 2.29 3.40 -28.73
C GLU A 72 2.02 4.90 -28.64
N THR A 73 2.57 5.50 -27.58
CA THR A 73 2.55 6.95 -27.35
C THR A 73 3.98 7.48 -27.42
N ASP A 74 4.21 8.72 -27.00
CA ASP A 74 5.54 9.30 -26.90
C ASP A 74 6.42 8.70 -25.78
N SER A 75 5.82 7.96 -24.83
CA SER A 75 6.49 7.56 -23.59
C SER A 75 6.17 6.15 -23.11
N GLU A 76 5.06 5.58 -23.58
CA GLU A 76 4.53 4.30 -23.11
C GLU A 76 3.96 3.45 -24.24
N ILE A 77 3.97 2.14 -24.00
CA ILE A 77 3.41 1.12 -24.90
C ILE A 77 2.37 0.32 -24.14
N LEU A 78 1.24 0.10 -24.80
CA LEU A 78 0.17 -0.78 -24.39
C LEU A 78 0.03 -1.90 -25.41
N PHE A 79 -0.26 -3.11 -24.95
CA PHE A 79 -0.67 -4.19 -25.85
C PHE A 79 -1.57 -5.17 -25.11
N LYS A 80 -2.40 -5.90 -25.86
CA LYS A 80 -3.34 -6.88 -25.32
C LYS A 80 -2.90 -8.30 -25.65
N PHE A 81 -3.30 -9.25 -24.80
CA PHE A 81 -3.11 -10.68 -25.03
C PHE A 81 -4.22 -11.48 -24.36
N LYS A 82 -4.46 -12.71 -24.84
CA LYS A 82 -5.45 -13.60 -24.22
C LYS A 82 -4.91 -14.21 -22.93
N TYR A 83 -5.77 -14.38 -21.94
CA TYR A 83 -5.44 -14.96 -20.63
C TYR A 83 -4.76 -16.33 -20.75
N VAL A 84 -5.14 -17.14 -21.74
CA VAL A 84 -4.51 -18.44 -22.04
C VAL A 84 -3.02 -18.35 -22.36
N ASN A 85 -2.53 -17.17 -22.74
CA ASN A 85 -1.13 -16.91 -23.06
C ASN A 85 -0.33 -16.31 -21.88
N SER A 86 -0.93 -16.24 -20.69
CA SER A 86 -0.32 -15.63 -19.50
C SER A 86 1.04 -16.22 -19.16
N ASP A 87 1.19 -17.54 -19.21
CA ASP A 87 2.43 -18.24 -18.88
C ASP A 87 3.58 -17.94 -19.85
N LYS A 88 3.27 -17.41 -21.04
CA LYS A 88 4.25 -17.02 -22.06
C LYS A 88 4.61 -15.54 -21.96
N VAL A 89 3.60 -14.68 -21.77
CA VAL A 89 3.75 -13.22 -21.86
C VAL A 89 4.17 -12.61 -20.51
N ILE A 90 3.53 -12.99 -19.41
CA ILE A 90 3.75 -12.35 -18.10
C ILE A 90 5.20 -12.51 -17.61
N PRO A 91 5.88 -13.66 -17.76
CA PRO A 91 7.27 -13.79 -17.32
C PRO A 91 8.23 -12.78 -17.96
N LEU A 92 8.00 -12.39 -19.22
CA LEU A 92 8.81 -11.38 -19.92
C LEU A 92 8.71 -9.99 -19.28
N LEU A 93 7.60 -9.71 -18.59
CA LEU A 93 7.38 -8.46 -17.87
C LEU A 93 8.06 -8.44 -16.51
N LYS A 94 8.55 -9.58 -16.01
CA LYS A 94 9.19 -9.76 -14.70
C LYS A 94 8.23 -9.37 -13.56
N PRO A 95 7.18 -10.17 -13.29
CA PRO A 95 6.24 -9.89 -12.22
C PRO A 95 6.95 -9.83 -10.86
N ARG A 96 6.52 -8.92 -9.99
CA ARG A 96 7.06 -8.82 -8.63
C ARG A 96 6.53 -9.99 -7.80
N THR A 97 7.45 -10.74 -7.20
CA THR A 97 7.12 -11.87 -6.31
C THR A 97 7.14 -11.49 -4.84
N SER A 98 7.81 -10.38 -4.49
CA SER A 98 7.81 -9.84 -3.14
C SER A 98 6.39 -9.45 -2.72
N GLY A 99 5.86 -10.11 -1.69
CA GLY A 99 4.49 -9.86 -1.22
C GLY A 99 3.42 -10.47 -2.12
N SER A 100 3.72 -11.50 -2.92
CA SER A 100 2.73 -12.21 -3.74
C SER A 100 1.55 -12.79 -2.94
N GLN A 101 1.79 -13.15 -1.67
CA GLN A 101 0.78 -13.66 -0.73
C GLN A 101 -0.01 -12.54 -0.03
N ILE A 102 0.24 -11.27 -0.34
CA ILE A 102 -0.40 -10.13 0.29
C ILE A 102 -1.56 -9.67 -0.60
N SER A 103 -2.73 -9.49 -0.01
CA SER A 103 -3.89 -8.92 -0.71
C SER A 103 -3.52 -7.61 -1.43
N PRO A 104 -4.01 -7.38 -2.66
CA PRO A 104 -3.86 -6.09 -3.35
C PRO A 104 -4.26 -4.88 -2.50
N PHE A 105 -5.27 -5.06 -1.63
CA PHE A 105 -5.83 -4.04 -0.74
C PHE A 105 -5.22 -4.04 0.66
N SER A 106 -4.05 -4.66 0.85
CA SER A 106 -3.37 -4.62 2.14
C SER A 106 -2.87 -3.21 2.44
N SER A 107 -3.02 -2.77 3.69
CA SER A 107 -2.40 -1.54 4.20
C SER A 107 -0.88 -1.51 4.03
N LYS A 108 -0.23 -2.68 3.84
CA LYS A 108 1.20 -2.77 3.53
C LYS A 108 1.56 -2.21 2.15
N ASN A 109 0.59 -2.14 1.24
CA ASN A 109 0.75 -1.61 -0.12
C ASN A 109 0.43 -0.11 -0.21
N LEU A 110 -0.05 0.51 0.89
CA LEU A 110 -0.28 1.95 0.93
C LEU A 110 1.05 2.72 1.03
N PRO A 111 1.07 3.99 0.57
CA PRO A 111 2.22 4.87 0.73
C PRO A 111 2.64 5.01 2.20
N LYS A 112 3.93 5.28 2.42
CA LYS A 112 4.50 5.46 3.75
C LYS A 112 5.19 6.81 3.82
N SER A 113 5.01 7.50 4.94
CA SER A 113 5.72 8.73 5.23
C SER A 113 7.16 8.46 5.64
N ASN A 114 8.06 9.38 5.31
CA ASN A 114 9.42 9.43 5.85
C ASN A 114 9.49 10.18 7.19
N PHE A 115 8.34 10.56 7.74
CA PHE A 115 8.24 11.27 9.01
C PHE A 115 8.92 10.48 10.14
N LYS A 116 9.70 11.18 10.96
CA LYS A 116 10.34 10.66 12.15
C LYS A 116 10.01 11.57 13.32
N ILE A 117 9.64 10.95 14.44
CA ILE A 117 9.48 11.65 15.72
C ILE A 117 10.87 12.14 16.15
N PRO A 118 11.02 13.39 16.63
CA PRO A 118 12.29 13.91 17.15
C PRO A 118 12.94 13.01 18.20
N ASP A 119 14.28 12.98 18.20
CA ASP A 119 15.05 12.03 18.99
C ASP A 119 14.90 12.25 20.51
N ASP A 120 14.74 13.49 20.96
CA ASP A 120 14.47 13.84 22.35
C ASP A 120 13.15 13.22 22.84
N LYS A 121 12.09 13.38 22.06
CA LYS A 121 10.77 12.81 22.34
C LYS A 121 10.77 11.29 22.25
N LEU A 122 11.52 10.74 21.30
CA LEU A 122 11.67 9.30 21.15
C LEU A 122 12.47 8.68 22.31
N THR A 123 13.44 9.38 22.87
CA THR A 123 14.22 8.94 24.04
C THR A 123 13.31 8.82 25.26
N GLN A 124 12.48 9.82 25.55
CA GLN A 124 11.50 9.77 26.64
C GLN A 124 10.54 8.58 26.50
N TYR A 125 10.09 8.30 25.27
CA TYR A 125 9.25 7.13 25.00
C TYR A 125 9.98 5.81 25.27
N LYS A 126 11.24 5.69 24.84
CA LYS A 126 12.05 4.48 25.05
C LYS A 126 12.27 4.20 26.54
N GLU A 127 12.52 5.22 27.35
CA GLU A 127 12.66 5.09 28.82
C GLU A 127 11.39 4.58 29.52
N ILE A 128 10.21 4.92 28.98
CA ILE A 128 8.94 4.43 29.50
C ILE A 128 8.73 2.97 29.11
N VAL A 129 8.94 2.66 27.82
CA VAL A 129 8.71 1.33 27.25
C VAL A 129 9.74 0.31 27.73
N SER A 130 10.95 0.70 28.10
CA SER A 130 11.98 -0.21 28.64
C SER A 130 11.57 -0.86 29.96
N LYS A 131 10.53 -0.35 30.63
CA LYS A 131 9.95 -0.95 31.83
C LYS A 131 9.02 -2.13 31.53
N ILE A 132 8.64 -2.32 30.26
CA ILE A 132 7.80 -3.44 29.83
C ILE A 132 8.69 -4.66 29.62
N PRO A 133 8.36 -5.83 30.20
CA PRO A 133 9.07 -7.07 29.93
C PRO A 133 9.04 -7.42 28.43
N PRO A 134 10.13 -7.96 27.85
CA PRO A 134 10.20 -8.28 26.42
C PRO A 134 9.04 -9.15 25.92
N GLU A 135 8.59 -10.08 26.76
CA GLU A 135 7.48 -11.00 26.49
C GLU A 135 6.13 -10.28 26.29
N LYS A 136 5.97 -9.11 26.94
CA LYS A 136 4.75 -8.32 26.88
C LYS A 136 4.82 -7.19 25.84
N LEU A 137 5.85 -7.10 24.99
CA LEU A 137 5.98 -5.98 24.02
C LEU A 137 4.77 -5.81 23.07
N LEU A 138 4.04 -6.88 22.79
CA LEU A 138 2.80 -6.81 22.00
C LEU A 138 1.71 -5.95 22.67
N THR A 139 1.72 -5.80 24.00
CA THR A 139 0.77 -4.93 24.71
C THR A 139 0.94 -3.47 24.32
N LEU A 140 2.12 -3.04 23.88
CA LEU A 140 2.37 -1.67 23.44
C LEU A 140 1.52 -1.28 22.23
N SER A 141 1.35 -2.21 21.28
CA SER A 141 0.44 -1.99 20.14
C SER A 141 -1.01 -1.88 20.60
N ARG A 142 -1.41 -2.66 21.61
CA ARG A 142 -2.77 -2.62 22.17
C ARG A 142 -3.01 -1.31 22.92
N MET A 143 -2.12 -0.91 23.82
CA MET A 143 -2.19 0.36 24.54
C MET A 143 -2.25 1.56 23.57
N THR A 144 -1.43 1.54 22.51
CA THR A 144 -1.49 2.59 21.48
C THR A 144 -2.85 2.63 20.80
N HIS A 145 -3.41 1.47 20.46
CA HIS A 145 -4.75 1.38 19.89
C HIS A 145 -5.83 1.86 20.87
N SER A 146 -5.79 1.42 22.13
CA SER A 146 -6.70 1.86 23.20
C SER A 146 -6.65 3.37 23.39
N TYR A 147 -5.45 3.97 23.43
CA TYR A 147 -5.31 5.42 23.51
C TYR A 147 -5.99 6.12 22.32
N LEU A 148 -5.74 5.65 21.10
CA LEU A 148 -6.39 6.19 19.91
C LEU A 148 -7.93 6.07 19.95
N GLN A 149 -8.46 5.00 20.56
CA GLN A 149 -9.91 4.88 20.76
C GLN A 149 -10.45 5.95 21.72
N THR A 150 -9.67 6.42 22.70
CA THR A 150 -10.10 7.51 23.58
C THR A 150 -10.27 8.85 22.85
N LEU A 151 -9.65 9.00 21.67
CA LEU A 151 -9.80 10.18 20.81
C LEU A 151 -11.08 10.17 19.98
N VAL A 152 -11.84 9.07 19.97
CA VAL A 152 -13.10 8.94 19.23
C VAL A 152 -14.17 9.80 19.90
N THR A 153 -14.82 10.64 19.10
CA THR A 153 -15.94 11.50 19.54
C THR A 153 -17.13 11.33 18.60
N LYS A 154 -18.30 11.88 18.98
CA LYS A 154 -19.48 11.87 18.10
C LYS A 154 -19.23 12.53 16.74
N LYS A 155 -18.38 13.56 16.69
CA LYS A 155 -18.02 14.29 15.45
C LYS A 155 -16.86 13.64 14.70
N ASN A 156 -15.93 13.02 15.41
CA ASN A 156 -14.75 12.37 14.84
C ASN A 156 -14.73 10.88 15.21
N ASN A 157 -15.31 10.07 14.33
CA ASN A 157 -15.41 8.63 14.55
C ASN A 157 -14.08 7.90 14.27
N TRP A 158 -14.03 6.61 14.55
CA TRP A 158 -12.84 5.78 14.32
C TRP A 158 -12.41 5.71 12.85
N GLU A 159 -13.36 5.71 11.90
CA GLU A 159 -13.04 5.70 10.48
C GLU A 159 -12.36 6.99 10.03
N ASN A 160 -12.79 8.14 10.56
CA ASN A 160 -12.19 9.44 10.28
C ASN A 160 -10.74 9.50 10.80
N ILE A 161 -10.49 8.98 12.01
CA ILE A 161 -9.12 8.87 12.55
C ILE A 161 -8.26 7.99 11.65
N LYS A 162 -8.77 6.83 11.22
CA LYS A 162 -8.04 5.95 10.30
C LYS A 162 -7.80 6.59 8.93
N ALA A 163 -8.77 7.33 8.40
CA ALA A 163 -8.63 8.04 7.14
C ALA A 163 -7.55 9.13 7.25
N ASP A 164 -7.52 9.88 8.34
CA ASP A 164 -6.51 10.90 8.57
C ASP A 164 -5.11 10.32 8.78
N MET A 165 -5.00 9.17 9.45
CA MET A 165 -3.75 8.40 9.54
C MET A 165 -3.23 7.97 8.16
N ARG A 166 -4.13 7.48 7.28
CA ARG A 166 -3.80 7.10 5.90
C ARG A 166 -3.38 8.31 5.08
N LEU A 167 -4.13 9.40 5.16
CA LEU A 167 -3.82 10.67 4.49
C LEU A 167 -2.41 11.16 4.85
N LYS A 168 -2.05 11.11 6.13
CA LYS A 168 -0.72 11.48 6.63
C LYS A 168 0.36 10.41 6.41
N CYS A 169 -0.01 9.21 5.93
CA CYS A 169 0.87 8.07 5.70
C CYS A 169 1.67 7.62 6.94
N VAL A 170 1.07 7.71 8.14
CA VAL A 170 1.73 7.46 9.43
C VAL A 170 1.06 6.36 10.25
N LYS A 171 1.83 5.75 11.14
CA LYS A 171 1.35 4.76 12.12
C LYS A 171 0.77 5.44 13.35
N GLY A 172 0.07 4.67 14.20
CA GLY A 172 -0.62 5.21 15.38
C GLY A 172 0.24 6.08 16.29
N LYS A 173 1.48 5.65 16.59
CA LYS A 173 2.42 6.42 17.42
C LYS A 173 2.80 7.77 16.80
N GLU A 174 3.16 7.75 15.51
CA GLU A 174 3.52 8.95 14.75
C GLU A 174 2.32 9.88 14.61
N TYR A 175 1.14 9.32 14.37
CA TYR A 175 -0.11 10.06 14.30
C TYR A 175 -0.41 10.81 15.60
N ILE A 176 -0.32 10.13 16.75
CA ILE A 176 -0.50 10.75 18.08
C ILE A 176 0.43 11.94 18.26
N TYR A 177 1.69 11.82 17.82
CA TYR A 177 2.64 12.92 17.84
C TYR A 177 2.18 14.08 16.93
N MET A 178 1.82 13.77 15.67
CA MET A 178 1.43 14.79 14.69
C MET A 178 0.18 15.58 15.08
N ILE A 179 -0.75 14.98 15.81
CA ILE A 179 -1.96 15.66 16.29
C ILE A 179 -1.74 16.42 17.62
N GLY A 180 -0.50 16.52 18.11
CA GLY A 180 -0.16 17.25 19.33
C GLY A 180 -0.55 16.55 20.64
N LYS A 181 -0.83 15.24 20.60
CA LYS A 181 -1.30 14.45 21.75
C LYS A 181 -0.19 13.62 22.41
N TRP A 182 1.06 13.92 22.10
CA TRP A 182 2.21 13.14 22.54
C TRP A 182 2.35 13.08 24.07
N ASP A 183 2.31 14.22 24.76
CA ASP A 183 2.57 14.26 26.20
C ASP A 183 1.43 13.58 26.99
N GLU A 184 0.18 13.74 26.55
CA GLU A 184 -0.99 13.02 27.08
C GLU A 184 -0.84 11.50 26.91
N TYR A 185 -0.36 11.06 25.73
CA TYR A 185 -0.10 9.65 25.45
C TYR A 185 1.04 9.08 26.30
N LEU A 186 2.13 9.82 26.53
CA LEU A 186 3.20 9.36 27.42
C LEU A 186 2.71 9.23 28.86
N LYS A 187 1.82 10.12 29.32
CA LYS A 187 1.18 10.02 30.64
C LYS A 187 0.29 8.78 30.72
N TYR A 188 -0.51 8.53 29.70
CA TYR A 188 -1.33 7.33 29.58
C TYR A 188 -0.49 6.05 29.67
N LEU A 189 0.57 5.93 28.85
CA LEU A 189 1.47 4.77 28.89
C LEU A 189 2.09 4.54 30.27
N LYS A 190 2.54 5.60 30.94
CA LYS A 190 3.12 5.49 32.30
C LYS A 190 2.12 4.94 33.30
N ASN A 191 0.84 5.23 33.17
CA ASN A 191 -0.19 4.73 34.08
C ASN A 191 -0.50 3.26 33.77
N GLU A 192 -0.74 2.91 32.51
CA GLU A 192 -1.00 1.52 32.10
C GLU A 192 0.14 0.57 32.48
N ILE A 193 1.40 1.01 32.32
CA ILE A 193 2.57 0.21 32.69
C ILE A 193 2.69 0.03 34.21
N LYS A 194 2.20 0.96 35.02
CA LYS A 194 2.16 0.80 36.48
C LYS A 194 1.10 -0.21 36.93
N GLU A 195 0.05 -0.39 36.12
CA GLU A 195 -1.06 -1.31 36.40
C GLU A 195 -0.83 -2.73 35.83
N MET A 196 0.29 -2.95 35.11
CA MET A 196 0.67 -4.19 34.41
C MET A 196 1.45 -5.22 35.23
#